data_AF-A0A1E7EKV3-F1
#
_entry.id   AF-A0A1E7EKV3-F1
#
_cell.length_a   1.000
_cell.length_b   1.000
_cell.length_c   1.000
_cell.angle_alpha   90.00
_cell.angle_beta   90.00
_cell.angle_gamma   90.00
#
_symmetry.space_group_name_H-M   'P 1'
#
loop_
_entity.id
_entity.type
_entity.pdbx_description
1 polymer ?
#
loop_
_entity_poly.entity_id
_entity_poly.type
_entity_poly.pdbx_seq_one_letter_code
_entity_poly.pdbx_strand_id
1 'polypeptide(L)'
;MQWGKMFQKLVAYKEKHKNTMVPSQYEEDPKLGRWVSTQRNFFKKNELPKERLDQLNSIGFVWRVRKKSKNVKWDDMFQKLVAYKKAYKHTLVPNQHKEDPKFGRWVSAQRQNFRKNGSFSLLVQAMKCHPCSNKKDKLLKERLDKLDSIGFV
;
A
#
# COMPACT_ATOMS: atom_id res chain seq x y z
N MET A 1 -23.83 -11.82 -15.95
CA MET A 1 -23.66 -10.34 -15.96
C MET A 1 -23.53 -9.88 -17.40
N GLN A 2 -24.29 -8.88 -17.84
CA GLN A 2 -24.26 -8.38 -19.22
C GLN A 2 -23.24 -7.23 -19.32
N TRP A 3 -22.27 -7.36 -20.24
CA TRP A 3 -21.20 -6.38 -20.46
C TRP A 3 -21.72 -4.95 -20.64
N GLY A 4 -22.71 -4.75 -21.52
CA GLY A 4 -23.27 -3.43 -21.82
C GLY A 4 -23.81 -2.70 -20.60
N LYS A 5 -24.48 -3.39 -19.68
CA LYS A 5 -24.99 -2.80 -18.43
C LYS A 5 -23.87 -2.30 -17.52
N MET A 6 -22.78 -3.05 -17.41
CA MET A 6 -21.62 -2.64 -16.59
C MET A 6 -20.82 -1.52 -17.24
N PHE A 7 -20.70 -1.55 -18.57
CA PHE A 7 -20.08 -0.47 -19.33
C PHE A 7 -20.84 0.84 -19.16
N GLN A 8 -22.18 0.84 -19.28
CA GLN A 8 -23.00 2.02 -19.03
C GLN A 8 -22.84 2.56 -17.59
N LYS A 9 -22.74 1.68 -16.60
CA LYS A 9 -22.43 2.08 -15.21
C LYS A 9 -21.07 2.76 -15.08
N LEU A 10 -20.06 2.28 -15.80
CA LEU A 10 -18.74 2.94 -15.84
C LEU A 10 -18.80 4.30 -16.54
N VAL A 11 -19.58 4.45 -17.60
CA VAL A 11 -19.82 5.74 -18.26
C VAL A 11 -20.49 6.72 -17.28
N ALA A 12 -21.53 6.29 -16.56
CA ALA A 12 -22.18 7.11 -15.54
C ALA A 12 -21.21 7.50 -14.40
N TYR A 13 -20.35 6.57 -13.97
CA TYR A 13 -19.29 6.88 -13.01
C TYR A 13 -18.34 7.96 -13.53
N LYS A 14 -17.90 7.84 -14.80
CA LYS A 14 -17.04 8.84 -15.44
C LYS A 14 -17.71 10.20 -15.48
N GLU A 15 -18.99 10.27 -15.83
CA GLU A 15 -19.73 11.53 -15.84
C GLU A 15 -19.79 12.19 -14.45
N LYS A 16 -20.00 11.39 -13.40
CA LYS A 16 -20.06 11.87 -12.01
C LYS A 16 -18.69 12.28 -11.45
N HIS A 17 -17.66 11.48 -11.67
CA HIS A 17 -16.34 11.66 -11.03
C HIS A 17 -15.28 12.28 -11.94
N LYS A 18 -15.61 12.53 -13.22
CA LYS A 18 -14.73 13.03 -14.28
C LYS A 18 -13.45 12.19 -14.47
N ASN A 19 -13.50 10.92 -14.07
CA ASN A 19 -12.42 9.95 -14.24
C ASN A 19 -12.98 8.52 -14.25
N THR A 20 -12.17 7.53 -14.64
CA THR A 20 -12.57 6.10 -14.62
C THR A 20 -11.87 5.32 -13.50
N MET A 21 -11.38 5.98 -12.46
CA MET A 21 -10.60 5.40 -11.37
C MET A 21 -11.50 4.79 -10.29
N VAL A 22 -12.41 3.90 -10.70
CA VAL A 22 -13.32 3.23 -9.76
C VAL A 22 -12.52 2.41 -8.73
N PRO A 23 -12.73 2.63 -7.42
CA PRO A 23 -12.14 1.82 -6.37
C PRO A 23 -12.61 0.36 -6.44
N SER A 24 -11.76 -0.59 -6.05
CA SER A 24 -12.16 -2.01 -6.01
C SER A 24 -13.25 -2.30 -4.98
N GLN A 25 -13.30 -1.50 -3.91
CA GLN A 25 -14.31 -1.50 -2.86
C GLN A 25 -15.16 -0.24 -2.97
N TYR A 26 -15.72 0.01 -4.15
CA TYR A 26 -16.60 1.16 -4.36
C TYR A 26 -17.92 0.94 -3.62
N GLU A 27 -18.19 1.78 -2.62
CA GLU A 27 -19.31 1.57 -1.68
C GLU A 27 -20.68 1.81 -2.33
N GLU A 28 -20.79 2.81 -3.21
CA GLU A 28 -22.05 3.13 -3.90
C GLU A 28 -22.47 2.02 -4.89
N ASP A 29 -21.49 1.38 -5.55
CA ASP A 29 -21.75 0.21 -6.40
C ASP A 29 -20.60 -0.82 -6.31
N PRO A 30 -20.66 -1.76 -5.34
CA PRO A 30 -19.64 -2.78 -5.16
C PRO A 30 -19.49 -3.71 -6.38
N LYS A 31 -20.56 -3.89 -7.17
CA LYS A 31 -20.53 -4.73 -8.39
C LYS A 31 -19.69 -4.04 -9.46
N LEU A 32 -19.83 -2.72 -9.62
CA LEU A 32 -19.00 -1.92 -10.54
C LEU A 32 -17.52 -1.97 -10.14
N GLY A 33 -17.22 -1.77 -8.85
CA GLY A 33 -15.84 -1.84 -8.34
C GLY A 33 -15.16 -3.19 -8.61
N ARG A 34 -15.89 -4.30 -8.39
CA ARG A 34 -15.40 -5.65 -8.70
C ARG A 34 -15.21 -5.84 -10.21
N TRP A 35 -16.18 -5.44 -11.02
CA TRP A 35 -16.13 -5.60 -12.47
C TRP A 35 -14.98 -4.83 -13.12
N VAL A 36 -14.75 -3.57 -12.71
CA VAL A 36 -13.61 -2.75 -13.15
C VAL A 36 -12.28 -3.42 -12.78
N SER A 37 -12.20 -3.98 -11.57
CA SER A 37 -11.01 -4.71 -11.12
C SER A 37 -10.75 -5.95 -11.96
N THR A 38 -11.80 -6.68 -12.33
CA THR A 38 -11.71 -7.83 -13.24
C THR A 38 -11.19 -7.41 -14.62
N GLN A 39 -11.64 -6.28 -15.19
CA GLN A 39 -11.17 -5.83 -16.51
C GLN A 39 -9.68 -5.49 -16.49
N ARG A 40 -9.20 -4.80 -15.43
CA ARG A 40 -7.78 -4.52 -15.25
C ARG A 40 -6.93 -5.80 -15.13
N ASN A 41 -7.48 -6.84 -14.48
CA ASN A 41 -6.82 -8.14 -14.36
C ASN A 41 -6.73 -8.86 -15.71
N PHE A 42 -7.82 -8.92 -16.49
CA PHE A 42 -7.80 -9.52 -17.84
C PHE A 42 -6.85 -8.78 -18.77
N PHE A 43 -6.84 -7.44 -18.75
CA PHE A 43 -5.88 -6.64 -19.52
C PHE A 43 -4.43 -6.97 -19.14
N LYS A 44 -4.12 -7.08 -17.85
CA LYS A 44 -2.76 -7.45 -17.39
C LYS A 44 -2.32 -8.82 -17.89
N LYS A 45 -3.26 -9.75 -18.05
CA LYS A 45 -2.99 -11.10 -18.54
C LYS A 45 -3.06 -11.22 -20.07
N ASN A 46 -3.34 -10.13 -20.79
CA ASN A 46 -3.62 -10.14 -22.23
C ASN A 46 -4.81 -11.05 -22.61
N GLU A 47 -5.76 -11.25 -21.69
CA GLU A 47 -6.95 -12.09 -21.86
C GLU A 47 -8.22 -11.28 -22.19
N LEU A 48 -8.10 -9.95 -22.31
CA LEU A 48 -9.25 -9.09 -22.59
C LEU A 48 -9.55 -9.06 -24.11
N PRO A 49 -10.77 -9.40 -24.55
CA PRO A 49 -11.15 -9.33 -25.96
C PRO A 49 -10.93 -7.93 -26.54
N LYS A 50 -10.48 -7.85 -27.80
CA LYS A 50 -10.16 -6.59 -28.49
C LYS A 50 -11.34 -5.60 -28.49
N GLU A 51 -12.55 -6.06 -28.78
CA GLU A 51 -13.75 -5.22 -28.78
C GLU A 51 -13.97 -4.52 -27.41
N ARG A 52 -13.76 -5.26 -26.31
CA ARG A 52 -13.91 -4.76 -24.94
C ARG A 52 -12.81 -3.77 -24.57
N LEU A 53 -11.58 -4.04 -25.03
CA LEU A 53 -10.46 -3.14 -24.89
C LEU A 53 -10.73 -1.82 -25.61
N ASP A 54 -11.18 -1.88 -26.87
CA ASP A 54 -11.48 -0.71 -27.70
C ASP A 54 -12.60 0.14 -27.07
N GLN A 55 -13.67 -0.49 -26.56
CA GLN A 55 -14.74 0.21 -25.84
C GLN A 55 -14.28 0.88 -24.54
N LEU A 56 -13.40 0.23 -23.76
CA LEU A 56 -12.86 0.85 -22.55
C LEU A 56 -11.89 2.00 -22.90
N ASN A 57 -11.10 1.85 -23.95
CA ASN A 57 -10.19 2.89 -24.42
C ASN A 57 -10.95 4.11 -24.97
N SER A 58 -12.09 3.92 -25.64
CA SER A 58 -12.88 5.03 -26.19
C SER A 58 -13.40 6.00 -25.13
N ILE A 59 -13.55 5.53 -23.88
CA ILE A 59 -13.93 6.39 -22.74
C ILE A 59 -12.72 6.86 -21.92
N GLY A 60 -11.49 6.63 -22.37
CA GLY A 60 -10.27 7.03 -21.66
C GLY A 60 -10.01 6.22 -20.39
N PHE A 61 -10.31 4.91 -20.41
CA PHE A 61 -10.18 4.08 -19.22
C PHE A 61 -8.74 3.96 -18.70
N VAL A 62 -8.55 4.31 -17.43
CA VAL A 62 -7.26 4.18 -16.74
C VAL A 62 -7.00 2.74 -16.30
N TRP A 63 -6.11 2.06 -17.03
CA TRP A 63 -5.69 0.68 -16.77
C TRP A 63 -4.81 0.53 -15.51
N ARG A 64 -3.91 1.48 -15.29
CA ARG A 64 -2.93 1.44 -14.18
C ARG A 64 -3.30 2.42 -13.09
N VAL A 65 -3.98 1.93 -12.06
CA VAL A 65 -4.20 2.70 -10.82
C VAL A 65 -3.01 2.47 -9.89
N ARG A 66 -2.24 3.53 -9.61
CA ARG A 66 -1.17 3.45 -8.61
C ARG A 66 -1.82 3.17 -7.25
N LYS A 67 -1.53 1.99 -6.68
CA LYS A 67 -1.89 1.72 -5.28
C LYS A 67 -1.21 2.78 -4.42
N LYS A 68 -1.93 3.40 -3.48
CA LYS A 68 -1.31 4.21 -2.43
C LYS A 68 -0.14 3.40 -1.87
N SER A 69 1.05 4.00 -1.88
CA SER A 69 2.27 3.30 -1.52
C SER A 69 2.11 2.74 -0.11
N LYS A 70 2.51 1.48 0.10
CA LYS A 70 2.66 0.92 1.45
C LYS A 70 3.60 1.78 2.32
N ASN A 71 4.38 2.66 1.70
CA ASN A 71 5.31 3.56 2.36
C ASN A 71 4.61 4.68 3.12
N VAL A 72 3.57 5.29 2.56
CA VAL A 72 2.79 6.32 3.27
C VAL A 72 2.26 5.72 4.59
N LYS A 73 1.76 4.48 4.53
CA LYS A 73 1.35 3.74 5.73
C LYS A 73 2.49 3.42 6.70
N TRP A 74 3.73 3.32 6.25
CA TRP A 74 4.88 3.08 7.14
C TRP A 74 5.29 4.36 7.84
N ASP A 75 5.39 5.48 7.11
CA ASP A 75 5.73 6.78 7.68
C ASP A 75 4.67 7.24 8.69
N ASP A 76 3.38 7.03 8.39
CA ASP A 76 2.27 7.32 9.33
C ASP A 76 2.42 6.52 10.64
N MET A 77 2.77 5.24 10.55
CA MET A 77 2.97 4.39 11.74
C MET A 77 4.24 4.75 12.50
N PHE A 78 5.30 5.17 11.80
CA PHE A 78 6.51 5.67 12.41
C PHE A 78 6.23 6.97 13.19
N GLN A 79 5.47 7.92 12.63
CA GLN A 79 5.08 9.14 13.35
C GLN A 79 4.27 8.83 14.61
N LYS A 80 3.37 7.84 14.56
CA LYS A 80 2.67 7.35 15.76
C LYS A 80 3.64 6.83 16.83
N LEU A 81 4.69 6.12 16.42
CA LEU A 81 5.72 5.63 17.35
C LEU A 81 6.56 6.76 17.95
N VAL A 82 6.90 7.79 17.16
CA VAL A 82 7.57 9.00 17.66
C VAL A 82 6.70 9.69 18.71
N ALA A 83 5.41 9.88 18.42
CA ALA A 83 4.46 10.48 19.35
C ALA A 83 4.32 9.65 20.64
N TYR A 84 4.21 8.32 20.52
CA TYR A 84 4.16 7.41 21.67
C TYR A 84 5.43 7.51 22.52
N LYS A 85 6.62 7.52 21.91
CA LYS A 85 7.89 7.72 22.66
C LYS A 85 7.93 9.07 23.35
N LYS A 86 7.43 10.15 22.73
CA LYS A 86 7.38 11.48 23.35
C LYS A 86 6.52 11.48 24.62
N ALA A 87 5.37 10.80 24.56
CA ALA A 87 4.40 10.70 25.65
C ALA A 87 4.85 9.77 26.78
N TYR A 88 5.33 8.56 26.45
CA TYR A 88 5.62 7.50 27.43
C TYR A 88 7.11 7.29 27.70
N LYS A 89 7.99 8.06 27.05
CA LYS A 89 9.47 7.98 27.13
C LYS A 89 10.10 6.65 26.69
N HIS A 90 9.30 5.71 26.19
CA HIS A 90 9.75 4.41 25.69
C HIS A 90 9.00 4.00 24.42
N THR A 91 9.50 2.97 23.74
CA THR A 91 8.90 2.40 22.51
C THR A 91 8.16 1.07 22.74
N LEU A 92 7.89 0.73 24.01
CA LEU A 92 7.17 -0.48 24.43
C LEU A 92 5.66 -0.32 24.21
N VAL A 93 5.25 -0.44 22.93
CA VAL A 93 3.83 -0.45 22.54
C VAL A 93 3.29 -1.88 22.68
N PRO A 94 2.20 -2.11 23.43
CA PRO A 94 1.55 -3.41 23.51
C PRO A 94 1.08 -3.90 22.14
N ASN A 95 1.22 -5.20 21.87
CA ASN A 95 0.72 -5.81 20.62
C ASN A 95 -0.80 -5.60 20.45
N GLN A 96 -1.53 -5.66 21.55
CA GLN A 96 -2.96 -5.35 21.63
C GLN A 96 -3.18 -3.92 22.15
N HIS A 97 -2.60 -2.93 21.48
CA HIS A 97 -2.82 -1.52 21.80
C HIS A 97 -4.32 -1.21 21.67
N LYS A 98 -5.00 -0.92 22.79
CA LYS A 98 -6.47 -0.85 22.86
C LYS A 98 -7.07 0.22 21.94
N GLU A 99 -6.42 1.37 21.85
CA GLU A 99 -6.88 2.50 21.03
C GLU A 99 -6.58 2.33 19.54
N ASP A 100 -5.51 1.60 19.22
CA ASP A 100 -5.12 1.33 17.83
C ASP A 100 -4.45 -0.04 17.69
N PRO A 101 -5.24 -1.12 17.56
CA PRO A 101 -4.69 -2.46 17.42
C PRO A 101 -3.81 -2.65 16.19
N LYS A 102 -3.96 -1.82 15.15
CA LYS A 102 -3.13 -1.90 13.93
C LYS A 102 -1.74 -1.36 14.21
N PHE A 103 -1.63 -0.29 15.00
CA PHE A 103 -0.36 0.26 15.43
C PHE A 103 0.43 -0.73 16.30
N GLY A 104 -0.21 -1.35 17.30
CA GLY A 104 0.42 -2.38 18.14
C GLY A 104 0.97 -3.57 17.34
N ARG A 105 0.18 -4.09 16.40
CA ARG A 105 0.62 -5.16 15.47
C ARG A 105 1.78 -4.72 14.58
N TRP A 106 1.76 -3.47 14.10
CA TRP A 106 2.83 -2.94 13.26
C TRP A 106 4.16 -2.85 14.02
N VAL A 107 4.14 -2.37 15.28
CA VAL A 107 5.32 -2.31 16.15
C VAL A 107 5.86 -3.71 16.43
N SER A 108 4.97 -4.66 16.76
CA SER A 108 5.33 -6.07 16.95
C SER A 108 5.97 -6.67 15.70
N ALA A 109 5.43 -6.38 14.52
CA ALA A 109 6.01 -6.83 13.25
C ALA A 109 7.40 -6.23 13.00
N GLN A 110 7.65 -4.95 13.34
CA GLN A 110 9.00 -4.38 13.25
C GLN A 110 9.97 -5.15 14.17
N ARG A 111 9.59 -5.41 15.42
CA ARG A 111 10.41 -6.19 16.38
C ARG A 111 10.70 -7.60 15.89
N GLN A 112 9.71 -8.29 15.32
CA GLN A 112 9.88 -9.63 14.76
C GLN A 112 10.83 -9.64 13.56
N ASN A 113 10.73 -8.64 12.68
CA ASN A 113 11.64 -8.49 11.54
C ASN A 113 13.09 -8.24 12.00
N PHE A 114 13.28 -7.49 13.09
CA PHE A 114 14.61 -7.26 13.68
C PHE A 114 15.21 -8.55 14.26
N ARG A 115 14.41 -9.38 14.94
CA ARG A 115 14.86 -10.66 15.51
C ARG A 115 15.27 -11.67 14.43
N LYS A 116 14.49 -11.77 13.34
CA LYS A 116 14.76 -12.72 12.25
C LYS A 116 16.02 -12.40 11.46
N ASN A 117 16.44 -11.14 11.43
CA ASN A 117 17.58 -10.71 10.63
C ASN A 117 18.87 -10.54 11.44
N GLY A 118 18.92 -11.02 12.69
CA GLY A 118 20.15 -11.12 13.50
C GLY A 118 20.79 -9.78 13.86
N SER A 119 20.47 -9.26 15.04
CA SER A 119 20.98 -7.99 15.61
C SER A 119 20.91 -6.78 14.67
N PHE A 120 20.15 -5.78 15.10
CA PHE A 120 20.06 -4.47 14.45
C PHE A 120 21.42 -3.86 14.08
N SER A 121 22.48 -4.09 14.89
CA SER A 121 23.83 -3.58 14.58
C SER A 121 24.46 -4.25 13.35
N LEU A 122 24.23 -5.56 13.14
CA LEU A 122 24.82 -6.35 12.06
C LEU A 122 24.21 -6.01 10.69
N LEU A 123 22.89 -5.84 10.61
CA LEU A 123 22.22 -5.41 9.38
C LEU A 123 22.60 -3.98 8.99
N VAL A 124 22.60 -3.05 9.95
CA VAL A 124 22.97 -1.65 9.69
C VAL A 124 24.43 -1.57 9.26
N GLN A 125 25.33 -2.34 9.86
CA GLN A 125 26.75 -2.41 9.48
C GLN A 125 26.94 -3.05 8.10
N ALA A 126 26.24 -4.13 7.78
CA ALA A 126 26.27 -4.75 6.45
C ALA A 126 25.73 -3.82 5.34
N MET A 127 24.67 -3.04 5.61
CA MET A 127 24.10 -2.06 4.65
C MET A 127 24.85 -0.72 4.59
N LYS A 128 25.76 -0.45 5.54
CA LYS A 128 26.72 0.67 5.49
C LYS A 128 27.93 0.33 4.61
N CYS A 129 28.34 -0.94 4.56
CA CYS A 129 29.53 -1.40 3.83
C CYS A 129 29.31 -1.72 2.33
N HIS A 130 28.07 -1.80 1.85
CA HIS A 130 27.76 -2.02 0.42
C HIS A 130 26.98 -0.85 -0.21
N PRO A 131 27.32 -0.42 -1.44
CA PRO A 131 26.49 0.52 -2.19
C PRO A 131 25.11 -0.09 -2.45
N CYS A 132 24.06 0.53 -1.94
CA CYS A 132 22.67 0.11 -2.20
C CYS A 132 22.37 0.27 -3.70
N SER A 133 22.28 -0.84 -4.41
CA SER A 133 22.18 -0.90 -5.87
C SER A 133 20.74 -0.80 -6.40
N ASN A 134 19.70 -0.85 -5.53
CA ASN A 134 18.32 -0.68 -5.96
C ASN A 134 17.45 0.17 -5.00
N LYS A 135 16.30 0.62 -5.52
CA LYS A 135 15.34 1.50 -4.81
C LYS A 135 14.72 0.86 -3.56
N LYS A 136 14.60 -0.47 -3.50
CA LYS A 136 14.06 -1.18 -2.32
C LYS A 136 15.06 -1.17 -1.18
N ASP A 137 16.34 -1.37 -1.49
CA ASP A 137 17.41 -1.40 -0.49
C ASP A 137 17.65 -0.02 0.11
N LYS A 138 17.62 1.03 -0.72
CA LYS A 138 17.68 2.43 -0.25
C LYS A 138 16.54 2.76 0.71
N LEU A 139 15.33 2.32 0.40
CA LEU A 139 14.15 2.54 1.26
C LEU A 139 14.21 1.73 2.55
N LEU A 140 14.70 0.49 2.50
CA LEU A 140 14.90 -0.33 3.69
C LEU A 140 15.91 0.34 4.63
N LYS A 141 17.01 0.86 4.07
CA LYS A 141 18.02 1.61 4.82
C LYS A 141 17.42 2.83 5.52
N GLU A 142 16.69 3.68 4.80
CA GLU A 142 16.03 4.87 5.36
C GLU A 142 15.10 4.52 6.54
N ARG A 143 14.37 3.42 6.45
CA ARG A 143 13.48 2.96 7.53
C ARG A 143 14.23 2.47 8.76
N LEU A 144 15.34 1.77 8.54
CA LEU A 144 16.20 1.31 9.63
C LEU A 144 16.82 2.50 10.35
N ASP A 145 17.34 3.49 9.61
CA ASP A 145 17.91 4.71 10.17
C ASP A 145 16.88 5.51 10.99
N LYS A 146 15.64 5.61 10.50
CA LYS A 146 14.54 6.24 11.25
C LYS A 146 14.24 5.54 12.57
N LEU A 147 14.16 4.21 12.58
CA LEU A 147 13.92 3.44 13.80
C LEU A 147 15.11 3.53 14.78
N ASP A 148 16.34 3.57 14.27
CA ASP A 148 17.56 3.79 15.06
C ASP A 148 17.51 5.11 15.82
N SER A 149 17.13 6.18 15.11
CA SER A 149 17.13 7.55 15.64
C SER A 149 16.24 7.71 16.87
N ILE A 150 15.29 6.80 17.07
CA ILE A 150 14.40 6.77 18.24
C ILE A 150 14.76 5.66 19.24
N GLY A 151 15.90 4.99 19.10
CA GLY A 151 16.33 3.91 19.99
C GLY A 151 15.36 2.74 19.99
N PHE A 152 14.85 2.37 18.82
CA PHE A 152 13.93 1.25 18.68
C PHE A 152 14.70 -0.08 18.76
N VAL A 153 14.67 -0.71 19.95
CA VAL A 153 15.23 -2.04 20.25
C VAL A 153 14.11 -2.99 20.61
#